data_AF-A0A1G1JTF3-F1
#
_entry.id   AF-A0A1G1JTF3-F1
#
_cell.length_a   1.000
_cell.length_b   1.000
_cell.length_c   1.000
_cell.angle_alpha   90.00
_cell.angle_beta   90.00
_cell.angle_gamma   90.00
#
_symmetry.space_group_name_H-M   'P 1'
#
loop_
_entity.id
_entity.type
_entity.pdbx_description
1 polymer ?
#
loop_
_entity_poly.entity_id
_entity_poly.type
_entity_poly.pdbx_seq_one_letter_code
_entity_poly.pdbx_strand_id
1 'polypeptide(L)'
;MSHVKTAISIDQELFADAEQIAHKIHISRSRLFELAVKDWLKQRKKELLIEQINAAVMADTLDEEDKAEAEFMRKERQKLAKGEW
;
A
#
# COMPACT_ATOMS: atom_id res chain seq x y z
N MET A 1 -16.45 -20.23 4.00
CA MET A 1 -15.54 -19.54 3.05
C MET A 1 -14.81 -20.60 2.27
N SER A 2 -14.77 -20.52 0.95
CA SER A 2 -13.96 -21.42 0.13
C SER A 2 -12.50 -20.98 0.18
N HIS A 3 -11.58 -21.95 0.24
CA HIS A 3 -10.13 -21.70 0.19
C HIS A 3 -9.58 -22.23 -1.13
N VAL A 4 -8.73 -21.45 -1.78
CA VAL A 4 -8.00 -21.85 -2.99
C VAL A 4 -6.55 -22.13 -2.61
N LYS A 5 -6.03 -23.30 -3.01
CA LYS A 5 -4.62 -23.65 -2.85
C LYS A 5 -3.86 -23.18 -4.07
N THR A 6 -2.76 -22.48 -3.85
CA THR A 6 -1.89 -21.96 -4.90
C THR A 6 -0.45 -22.22 -4.52
N ALA A 7 0.34 -22.71 -5.45
CA ALA A 7 1.79 -22.77 -5.32
C ALA A 7 2.36 -21.48 -5.93
N ILE A 8 3.18 -20.76 -5.16
CA ILE A 8 3.86 -19.54 -5.60
C ILE A 8 5.36 -19.71 -5.39
N SER A 9 6.16 -19.15 -6.29
CA SER A 9 7.58 -18.97 -6.06
C SER A 9 7.78 -17.73 -5.20
N ILE A 10 8.59 -17.84 -4.15
CA ILE A 10 8.93 -16.77 -3.22
C ILE A 10 10.42 -16.88 -2.91
N ASP A 11 11.04 -15.75 -2.57
CA ASP A 11 12.41 -15.75 -2.07
C ASP A 11 12.57 -16.63 -0.82
N GLN A 12 13.68 -17.35 -0.74
CA GLN A 12 13.93 -18.33 0.31
C GLN A 12 14.12 -17.69 1.69
N GLU A 13 14.79 -16.54 1.75
CA GLU A 13 15.03 -15.81 3.00
C GLU A 13 13.71 -15.21 3.50
N LEU A 14 12.96 -14.59 2.59
CA LEU A 14 11.63 -14.06 2.91
C LEU A 14 10.67 -15.16 3.42
N PHE A 15 10.71 -16.34 2.82
CA PHE A 15 9.92 -17.48 3.28
C PHE A 15 10.31 -17.91 4.70
N ALA A 16 11.61 -18.02 4.99
CA ALA A 16 12.10 -18.39 6.31
C ALA A 16 11.70 -17.36 7.38
N ASP A 17 11.78 -16.07 7.07
CA ASP A 17 11.37 -14.99 7.98
C ASP A 17 9.86 -15.04 8.26
N ALA A 18 9.05 -15.22 7.21
CA ALA A 18 7.61 -15.37 7.33
C ALA A 18 7.25 -16.57 8.22
N GLU A 19 7.93 -17.71 8.07
CA GLU A 19 7.75 -18.89 8.91
C GLU A 19 8.07 -18.62 10.37
N GLN A 20 9.20 -17.96 10.63
CA GLN A 20 9.62 -17.65 11.99
C GLN A 20 8.61 -16.73 12.68
N ILE A 21 8.11 -15.72 11.97
CA ILE A 21 7.09 -14.80 12.48
C ILE A 21 5.77 -15.55 12.73
N ALA A 22 5.28 -16.33 11.77
CA ALA A 22 4.06 -17.11 11.91
C ALA A 22 4.10 -18.01 13.14
N HIS A 23 5.24 -18.67 13.38
CA HIS A 23 5.46 -19.48 14.55
C HIS A 23 5.48 -18.66 15.85
N LYS A 24 6.18 -17.52 15.88
CA LYS A 24 6.26 -16.61 17.04
C LYS A 24 4.89 -16.08 17.47
N ILE A 25 3.99 -15.82 16.52
CA ILE A 25 2.64 -15.28 16.80
C ILE A 25 1.55 -16.37 16.77
N HIS A 26 1.93 -17.65 16.71
CA HIS A 26 1.05 -18.81 16.76
C HIS A 26 -0.06 -18.84 15.70
N ILE A 27 0.25 -18.47 14.46
CA ILE A 27 -0.69 -18.59 13.34
C ILE A 27 -0.13 -19.52 12.26
N SER A 28 -1.00 -20.06 11.41
CA SER A 28 -0.56 -20.81 10.25
C SER A 28 0.08 -19.88 9.21
N ARG A 29 1.01 -20.43 8.44
CA ARG A 29 1.66 -19.74 7.29
C ARG A 29 0.65 -19.14 6.35
N SER A 30 -0.33 -19.95 5.93
CA SER A 30 -1.40 -19.52 5.02
C SER A 30 -2.19 -18.34 5.61
N ARG A 31 -2.39 -18.31 6.93
CA ARG A 31 -3.03 -17.17 7.61
C ARG A 31 -2.14 -15.93 7.59
N LEU A 32 -0.84 -16.07 7.82
CA LEU A 32 0.10 -14.95 7.72
C LEU A 32 0.07 -14.34 6.30
N PHE A 33 0.18 -15.17 5.27
CA PHE A 33 0.12 -14.69 3.87
C PHE A 33 -1.22 -14.04 3.54
N GLU A 34 -2.34 -14.59 4.02
CA GLU A 34 -3.66 -13.99 3.85
C GLU A 34 -3.73 -12.58 4.49
N LEU A 35 -3.18 -12.42 5.70
CA LEU A 35 -3.13 -11.13 6.39
C LEU A 35 -2.25 -10.13 5.64
N ALA A 36 -1.05 -10.55 5.22
CA ALA A 36 -0.12 -9.69 4.47
C ALA A 36 -0.74 -9.20 3.16
N VAL A 37 -1.37 -10.08 2.39
CA VAL A 37 -2.05 -9.72 1.13
C VAL A 37 -3.23 -8.79 1.37
N LYS A 38 -4.03 -9.05 2.43
CA LYS A 38 -5.15 -8.17 2.79
C LYS A 38 -4.68 -6.76 3.16
N ASP A 39 -3.64 -6.66 3.96
CA ASP A 39 -3.10 -5.38 4.39
C ASP A 39 -2.51 -4.60 3.21
N TRP A 40 -1.73 -5.27 2.35
CA TRP A 40 -1.18 -4.68 1.13
C TRP A 40 -2.28 -4.15 0.20
N LEU A 41 -3.33 -4.96 -0.05
CA LEU A 41 -4.46 -4.53 -0.88
C LEU A 41 -5.24 -3.37 -0.25
N LYS A 42 -5.35 -3.33 1.07
CA LYS A 42 -6.02 -2.24 1.79
C LYS A 42 -5.23 -0.93 1.64
N GLN A 43 -3.91 -0.96 1.81
CA GLN A 43 -3.03 0.19 1.57
C GLN A 43 -3.21 0.72 0.13
N ARG A 44 -3.13 -0.17 -0.87
CA ARG A 44 -3.28 0.20 -2.29
C ARG A 44 -4.64 0.79 -2.61
N LYS A 45 -5.72 0.23 -2.07
CA LYS A 45 -7.07 0.79 -2.26
C LYS A 45 -7.19 2.18 -1.65
N LYS A 46 -6.57 2.41 -0.50
CA LYS A 46 -6.54 3.74 0.14
C LYS A 46 -5.79 4.75 -0.73
N GLU A 47 -4.62 4.38 -1.26
CA GLU A 47 -3.83 5.24 -2.16
C GLU A 47 -4.66 5.63 -3.40
N LEU A 48 -5.25 4.64 -4.08
CA LEU A 48 -6.10 4.88 -5.25
C LEU A 48 -7.30 5.77 -4.95
N LEU A 49 -7.95 5.59 -3.79
CA LEU A 49 -9.08 6.43 -3.39
C LEU A 49 -8.64 7.89 -3.18
N ILE A 50 -7.50 8.11 -2.53
CA ILE A 50 -6.95 9.45 -2.33
C ILE A 50 -6.60 10.10 -3.67
N GLU A 51 -6.01 9.35 -4.60
CA GLU A 51 -5.72 9.83 -5.95
C GLU A 51 -7.00 10.24 -6.70
N GLN A 52 -8.06 9.44 -6.61
CA GLN A 52 -9.35 9.75 -7.23
C GLN A 52 -9.99 11.00 -6.62
N ILE A 53 -9.98 11.15 -5.30
CA ILE A 53 -10.50 12.34 -4.62
C ILE A 53 -9.71 13.58 -5.06
N ASN A 54 -8.38 13.51 -5.06
CA ASN A 54 -7.55 14.63 -5.48
C ASN A 54 -7.82 14.99 -6.95
N ALA A 55 -7.96 14.01 -7.83
CA ALA A 55 -8.28 14.24 -9.24
C ALA A 55 -9.63 14.94 -9.41
N ALA A 56 -10.66 14.51 -8.67
CA ALA A 56 -11.98 15.14 -8.72
C ALA A 56 -11.95 16.60 -8.23
N VAL A 57 -11.27 16.87 -7.10
CA VAL A 57 -11.14 18.23 -6.55
C VAL A 57 -10.38 19.16 -7.50
N MET A 58 -9.26 18.69 -8.08
CA MET A 58 -8.48 19.46 -9.06
C MET A 58 -9.27 19.78 -10.34
N ALA A 59 -10.16 18.88 -10.76
CA ALA A 59 -10.92 19.06 -12.00
C ALA A 59 -12.10 20.03 -11.85
N ASP A 60 -12.78 20.01 -10.70
CA ASP A 60 -14.14 20.58 -10.58
C ASP A 60 -14.20 21.85 -9.72
N THR A 61 -13.18 22.13 -8.89
CA THR A 61 -13.30 23.17 -7.85
C THR A 61 -12.19 24.20 -7.77
N LEU A 62 -10.99 23.90 -8.25
CA LEU A 62 -9.82 24.75 -8.05
C LEU A 62 -9.52 25.60 -9.29
N ASP A 63 -9.11 26.84 -9.05
CA ASP A 63 -8.55 27.68 -10.10
C ASP A 63 -7.09 27.30 -10.40
N GLU A 64 -6.47 27.98 -11.38
CA GLU A 64 -5.12 27.62 -11.82
C GLU A 64 -4.04 27.91 -10.76
N GLU A 65 -4.28 28.87 -9.85
CA GLU A 65 -3.33 29.20 -8.77
C GLU A 65 -3.38 28.14 -7.67
N ASP A 66 -4.60 27.75 -7.27
CA ASP A 66 -4.85 26.65 -6.34
C ASP A 66 -4.27 25.31 -6.83
N LYS A 67 -4.40 25.01 -8.13
CA LYS A 67 -3.82 23.80 -8.73
C LYS A 67 -2.29 23.81 -8.67
N ALA A 68 -1.66 24.94 -8.97
CA ALA A 68 -0.21 25.08 -8.95
C ALA A 68 0.35 24.89 -7.53
N GLU A 69 -0.32 25.46 -6.52
CA GLU A 69 0.06 25.28 -5.12
C GLU A 69 -0.15 23.83 -4.65
N ALA A 70 -1.26 23.20 -5.03
CA ALA A 70 -1.51 21.79 -4.69
C ALA A 70 -0.46 20.84 -5.31
N GLU A 71 -0.03 21.08 -6.54
CA GLU A 71 1.04 20.31 -7.18
C GLU A 71 2.39 20.52 -6.48
N PHE A 72 2.71 21.75 -6.08
CA PHE A 72 3.92 22.05 -5.32
C PHE A 72 3.93 21.28 -4.00
N MET A 73 2.84 21.34 -3.24
CA MET A 73 2.68 20.64 -1.97
C MET A 73 2.71 19.11 -2.12
N ARG A 74 2.26 18.57 -3.26
CA ARG A 74 2.38 17.15 -3.58
C ARG A 74 3.84 16.76 -3.81
N LYS A 75 4.61 17.55 -4.56
CA LYS A 75 6.04 17.29 -4.83
C LYS A 75 6.87 17.32 -3.54
N GLU A 76 6.61 18.29 -2.66
CA GLU A 76 7.27 18.37 -1.34
C GLU A 76 6.94 17.16 -0.46
N ARG A 77 5.66 16.75 -0.40
CA ARG A 77 5.28 15.52 0.32
C ARG A 77 5.97 14.27 -0.21
N GLN A 78 6.18 14.17 -1.52
CA GLN A 78 6.89 13.04 -2.12
C GLN A 78 8.38 13.01 -1.77
N LYS A 79 9.05 14.17 -1.66
CA LYS A 79 10.44 14.26 -1.22
C LYS A 79 10.59 13.83 0.25
N LEU A 80 9.70 14.32 1.11
CA LEU A 80 9.67 13.94 2.53
C LEU A 80 9.45 12.44 2.72
N ALA A 81 8.54 11.83 1.95
CA ALA A 81 8.28 10.40 2.01
C ALA A 81 9.47 9.54 1.54
N LYS A 82 10.36 10.08 0.68
CA LYS A 82 11.59 9.41 0.22
C LYS A 82 12.79 9.64 1.15
N GLY A 83 12.64 10.47 2.18
CA GLY A 83 13.74 10.79 3.10
C GLY A 83 14.85 11.64 2.47
N GLU A 84 14.60 12.26 1.32
CA GLU A 84 15.52 13.18 0.66
C GLU A 84 15.27 14.59 1.24
N TRP A 85 16.20 15.05 2.09
CA TRP A 85 16.35 16.45 2.48
C TRP A 85 17.50 17.07 1.67
#